data_AF-A0A7I4Z4K7-F1
#
_entry.id   AF-A0A7I4Z4K7-F1
#
_cell.length_a   1.000
_cell.length_b   1.000
_cell.length_c   1.000
_cell.angle_alpha   90.00
_cell.angle_beta   90.00
_cell.angle_gamma   90.00
#
_symmetry.space_group_name_H-M   'P 1'
#
loop_
_entity.id
_entity.type
_entity.pdbx_description
1 polymer ?
#
loop_
_entity_poly.entity_id
_entity_poly.type
_entity_poly.pdbx_seq_one_letter_code
_entity_poly.pdbx_strand_id
1 'polypeptide(L)'
;MDTVDTKNSEQFFFQLVSAILLSIAKQYRYCISESSYYCSSLTTENYSNVIVVQIFLFFMLVIAVIVFGLLIFLNRKIRGRISHHVSKKYQATENLRALRVLFPLLILHFIGYPLYFVASIALMWMKEKLGELMFRILLSALYFPSHYCLLSTLVLWYIIRKHKKQRQNEPFCSASQGNRREDDVYFQNYRSMWH
;
A
#
# COMPACT_ATOMS: atom_id res chain seq x y z
N MET A 1 8.57 2.56 27.42
CA MET A 1 8.38 2.11 26.02
C MET A 1 6.92 2.29 25.56
N ASP A 2 6.04 2.71 26.48
CA ASP A 2 4.58 2.73 26.35
C ASP A 2 4.03 4.03 25.74
N THR A 3 4.81 5.11 25.77
CA THR A 3 4.40 6.44 25.26
C THR A 3 4.39 6.54 23.73
N VAL A 4 5.03 5.60 23.02
CA VAL A 4 5.07 5.59 21.54
C VAL A 4 3.90 4.80 20.95
N ASP A 5 3.38 3.80 21.68
CA ASP A 5 2.20 3.03 21.24
C ASP A 5 0.88 3.79 21.43
N THR A 6 0.75 4.57 22.51
CA THR A 6 -0.42 5.44 22.74
C THR A 6 -0.53 6.53 21.66
N LYS A 7 0.58 7.17 21.30
CA LYS A 7 0.61 8.23 20.29
C LYS A 7 0.20 7.77 18.89
N ASN A 8 0.58 6.54 18.52
CA ASN A 8 0.17 5.95 17.24
C ASN A 8 -1.30 5.49 17.24
N SER A 9 -1.81 5.03 18.40
CA SER A 9 -3.23 4.68 18.55
C SER A 9 -4.14 5.90 18.45
N GLU A 10 -3.73 7.02 19.04
CA GLU A 10 -4.46 8.29 18.96
C GLU A 10 -4.50 8.83 17.52
N GLN A 11 -3.39 8.78 16.78
CA GLN A 11 -3.36 9.21 15.38
C GLN A 11 -4.31 8.40 14.49
N PHE A 12 -4.38 7.07 14.68
CA PHE A 12 -5.34 6.23 13.97
C PHE A 12 -6.79 6.60 14.31
N PHE A 13 -7.07 6.86 15.59
CA PHE A 13 -8.41 7.27 16.04
C PHE A 13 -8.84 8.59 15.41
N PHE A 14 -7.96 9.61 15.38
CA PHE A 14 -8.24 10.89 14.74
C PHE A 14 -8.47 10.76 13.23
N GLN A 15 -7.66 9.93 12.53
CA GLN A 15 -7.87 9.68 11.11
C GLN A 15 -9.23 9.01 10.85
N LEU A 16 -9.61 8.04 11.67
CA LEU A 16 -10.86 7.30 11.55
C LEU A 16 -12.07 8.21 11.81
N VAL A 17 -12.01 9.06 12.85
CA VAL A 17 -13.04 10.06 13.14
C VAL A 17 -13.15 11.09 12.01
N SER A 18 -12.03 11.57 11.47
CA SER A 18 -12.04 12.51 10.34
C SER A 18 -12.68 11.91 9.08
N ALA A 19 -12.41 10.62 8.80
CA ALA A 19 -12.97 9.92 7.67
C ALA A 19 -14.49 9.72 7.81
N ILE A 20 -14.97 9.42 9.02
CA ILE A 20 -16.40 9.31 9.33
C ILE A 20 -17.09 10.67 9.18
N LEU A 21 -16.53 11.73 9.76
CA LEU A 21 -17.10 13.08 9.69
C LEU A 21 -17.17 13.59 8.24
N LEU A 22 -16.13 13.39 7.45
CA LEU A 22 -16.13 13.74 6.02
C LEU A 22 -17.18 12.94 5.23
N SER A 23 -17.37 11.66 5.57
CA SER A 23 -18.38 10.82 4.94
C SER A 23 -19.80 11.31 5.26
N ILE A 24 -20.08 11.63 6.53
CA ILE A 24 -21.37 12.18 6.97
C ILE A 24 -21.64 13.56 6.35
N ALA A 25 -20.64 14.45 6.36
CA ALA A 25 -20.74 15.77 5.76
C ALA A 25 -21.02 15.68 4.24
N LYS A 26 -20.39 14.73 3.56
CA LYS A 26 -20.66 14.44 2.15
C LYS A 26 -22.08 13.90 1.96
N GLN A 27 -22.54 12.99 2.81
CA GLN A 27 -23.91 12.46 2.78
C GLN A 27 -24.96 13.56 2.88
N TYR A 28 -24.76 14.53 3.78
CA TYR A 28 -25.66 15.67 3.98
C TYR A 28 -25.67 16.64 2.78
N ARG A 29 -24.52 16.84 2.14
CA ARG A 29 -24.39 17.79 1.01
C ARG A 29 -25.03 17.28 -0.28
N TYR A 30 -25.17 15.97 -0.44
CA TYR A 30 -25.67 15.33 -1.66
C TYR A 30 -27.16 15.01 -1.66
N CYS A 31 -27.95 15.50 -0.68
CA CYS A 31 -29.42 15.47 -0.63
C CYS A 31 -30.05 14.29 -1.41
N ILE A 32 -30.01 13.09 -0.80
CA ILE A 32 -30.53 11.85 -1.38
C ILE A 32 -32.07 11.94 -1.43
N SER A 33 -32.60 12.68 -2.40
CA SER A 33 -34.03 12.89 -2.64
C SER A 33 -34.66 11.79 -3.48
N GLU A 34 -33.86 10.94 -4.13
CA GLU A 34 -34.31 9.71 -4.76
C GLU A 34 -33.78 8.53 -3.94
N SER A 35 -34.67 7.56 -3.69
CA SER A 35 -34.33 6.29 -3.03
C SER A 35 -33.36 5.50 -3.92
N SER A 36 -32.08 5.84 -3.83
CA SER A 36 -31.00 5.01 -4.33
C SER A 36 -30.78 3.92 -3.28
N TYR A 37 -31.40 2.76 -3.48
CA TYR A 37 -31.23 1.56 -2.64
C TYR A 37 -29.78 1.01 -2.60
N TYR A 38 -28.81 1.74 -3.17
CA TYR A 38 -27.46 1.28 -3.41
C TYR A 38 -26.44 2.37 -3.09
N CYS A 39 -25.55 2.12 -2.14
CA CYS A 39 -24.40 2.96 -1.81
C CYS A 39 -23.20 2.64 -2.75
N SER A 40 -23.46 2.59 -4.06
CA SER A 40 -22.46 2.27 -5.08
C SER A 40 -22.45 3.42 -6.09
N SER A 41 -21.29 3.98 -6.45
CA SER A 41 -21.22 5.13 -7.37
C SER A 41 -21.53 4.78 -8.84
N LEU A 42 -22.02 3.57 -9.10
CA LEU A 42 -22.31 3.03 -10.42
C LEU A 42 -23.81 3.16 -10.71
N THR A 43 -24.21 4.35 -11.16
CA THR A 43 -25.50 4.56 -11.82
C THR A 43 -25.38 4.32 -13.32
N THR A 44 -26.48 3.95 -13.99
CA THR A 44 -26.53 3.74 -15.44
C THR A 44 -26.10 4.98 -16.23
N GLU A 45 -26.31 6.19 -15.68
CA GLU A 45 -25.82 7.44 -16.28
C GLU A 45 -24.31 7.65 -16.14
N ASN A 46 -23.69 7.22 -15.04
CA ASN A 46 -22.27 7.46 -14.77
C ASN A 46 -21.36 6.31 -15.22
N TYR A 47 -21.91 5.28 -15.86
CA TYR A 47 -21.19 4.07 -16.28
C TYR A 47 -19.95 4.38 -17.15
N SER A 48 -20.08 5.27 -18.13
CA SER A 48 -18.98 5.64 -19.02
C SER A 48 -17.86 6.34 -18.26
N ASN A 49 -18.20 7.20 -17.30
CA ASN A 49 -17.23 7.89 -16.46
C ASN A 49 -16.46 6.90 -15.57
N VAL A 50 -17.14 5.89 -15.03
CA VAL A 50 -16.52 4.85 -14.20
C VAL A 50 -15.52 4.02 -15.00
N ILE A 51 -15.85 3.62 -16.23
CA ILE A 51 -14.92 2.89 -17.11
C ILE A 51 -13.68 3.72 -17.41
N VAL A 52 -13.84 5.00 -17.74
CA VAL A 52 -12.71 5.91 -18.01
C VAL A 52 -11.79 6.00 -16.79
N VAL A 53 -12.36 6.16 -15.59
CA VAL A 53 -11.59 6.19 -14.33
C VAL A 53 -10.87 4.85 -14.10
N GLN A 54 -11.54 3.73 -14.36
CA GLN A 54 -10.99 2.39 -14.19
C GLN A 54 -9.78 2.15 -15.11
N ILE A 55 -9.88 2.59 -16.38
CA ILE A 55 -8.79 2.54 -17.36
C ILE A 55 -7.63 3.44 -16.91
N PHE A 56 -7.91 4.67 -16.47
CA PHE A 56 -6.88 5.59 -15.99
C PHE A 56 -6.13 5.02 -14.77
N LEU A 57 -6.85 4.46 -13.81
CA LEU A 57 -6.28 3.80 -12.63
C LEU A 57 -5.43 2.57 -13.02
N PHE A 58 -5.83 1.82 -14.04
CA PHE A 58 -5.02 0.72 -14.57
C PHE A 58 -3.69 1.23 -15.16
N PHE A 59 -3.72 2.30 -15.95
CA PHE A 59 -2.49 2.92 -16.47
C PHE A 59 -1.58 3.43 -15.35
N MET A 60 -2.15 4.08 -14.33
CA MET A 60 -1.40 4.53 -13.16
C MET A 60 -0.74 3.36 -12.41
N LEU A 61 -1.42 2.21 -12.31
CA LEU A 61 -0.86 1.00 -11.72
C LEU A 61 0.35 0.48 -12.54
N VAL A 62 0.24 0.45 -13.87
CA VAL A 62 1.35 0.06 -14.76
C VAL A 62 2.55 0.99 -14.57
N ILE A 63 2.33 2.31 -14.55
CA ILE A 63 3.38 3.31 -14.32
C ILE A 63 4.02 3.10 -12.94
N ALA A 64 3.23 2.86 -11.90
CA ALA A 64 3.73 2.62 -10.55
C ALA A 64 4.65 1.40 -10.49
N VAL A 65 4.30 0.30 -11.17
CA VAL A 65 5.14 -0.91 -11.27
C VAL A 65 6.46 -0.61 -11.97
N ILE A 66 6.44 0.16 -13.06
CA ILE A 66 7.65 0.55 -13.80
C ILE A 66 8.57 1.39 -12.90
N VAL A 67 8.04 2.44 -12.27
CA VAL A 67 8.82 3.31 -11.37
C VAL A 67 9.40 2.51 -10.20
N PHE A 68 8.60 1.65 -9.58
CA PHE A 68 9.04 0.82 -8.47
C PHE A 68 10.13 -0.18 -8.89
N GLY A 69 9.99 -0.81 -10.05
CA GLY A 69 10.99 -1.69 -10.63
C GLY A 69 12.31 -0.96 -10.94
N LEU A 70 12.23 0.23 -11.54
CA LEU A 70 13.39 1.09 -11.81
C LEU A 70 14.09 1.49 -10.51
N LEU A 71 13.35 1.86 -9.46
CA LEU A 71 13.92 2.20 -8.16
C LEU A 71 14.68 1.01 -7.56
N ILE A 72 14.13 -0.20 -7.57
CA ILE A 72 14.83 -1.39 -7.09
C ILE A 72 16.10 -1.64 -7.91
N PHE A 73 16.00 -1.56 -9.24
CA PHE A 73 17.12 -1.81 -10.13
C PHE A 73 18.26 -0.80 -9.91
N LEU A 74 17.93 0.49 -9.87
CA LEU A 74 18.89 1.56 -9.62
C LEU A 74 19.56 1.40 -8.25
N ASN A 75 18.79 1.16 -7.19
CA ASN A 75 19.37 0.98 -5.85
C ASN A 75 20.25 -0.27 -5.77
N ARG A 76 19.89 -1.38 -6.44
CA ARG A 76 20.75 -2.58 -6.55
C ARG A 76 22.04 -2.28 -7.33
N LYS A 77 21.95 -1.57 -8.45
CA LYS A 77 23.10 -1.21 -9.30
C LYS A 77 24.06 -0.25 -8.58
N ILE A 78 23.53 0.70 -7.82
CA ILE A 78 24.30 1.64 -7.00
C ILE A 78 25.02 0.88 -5.88
N ARG A 79 24.34 -0.05 -5.19
CA ARG A 79 24.94 -0.89 -4.15
C ARG A 79 26.12 -1.72 -4.68
N GLY A 80 26.04 -2.25 -5.90
CA GLY A 80 27.11 -3.05 -6.50
C GLY A 80 28.30 -2.24 -7.03
N ARG A 81 28.11 -0.96 -7.38
CA ARG A 81 29.18 -0.11 -7.96
C ARG A 81 29.92 0.79 -6.97
N ILE A 82 29.33 1.08 -5.81
CA ILE A 82 29.92 2.01 -4.83
C ILE A 82 30.67 1.18 -3.76
N SER A 83 31.96 0.96 -3.97
CA SER A 83 32.84 0.40 -2.91
C SER A 83 33.42 1.49 -2.00
N HIS A 84 33.54 2.74 -2.48
CA HIS A 84 34.39 3.76 -1.84
C HIS A 84 33.66 4.85 -1.03
N HIS A 85 32.36 5.08 -1.26
CA HIS A 85 31.57 6.09 -0.52
C HIS A 85 30.52 5.45 0.39
N VAL A 86 30.88 5.29 1.67
CA VAL A 86 30.05 4.64 2.71
C VAL A 86 28.66 5.28 2.83
N SER A 87 28.57 6.62 2.80
CA SER A 87 27.29 7.34 2.92
C SER A 87 26.28 6.99 1.80
N LYS A 88 26.74 6.85 0.55
CA LYS A 88 25.87 6.50 -0.59
C LYS A 88 25.40 5.05 -0.54
N LYS A 89 26.26 4.14 -0.07
CA LYS A 89 25.90 2.72 0.15
C LYS A 89 24.86 2.58 1.27
N TYR A 90 25.00 3.38 2.34
CA TYR A 90 24.01 3.45 3.42
C TYR A 90 22.65 3.94 2.91
N GLN A 91 22.61 5.07 2.18
CA GLN A 91 21.38 5.61 1.59
C GLN A 91 20.68 4.59 0.68
N ALA A 92 21.40 3.90 -0.20
CA ALA A 92 20.82 2.89 -1.09
C ALA A 92 20.25 1.68 -0.30
N THR A 93 20.90 1.31 0.81
CA THR A 93 20.46 0.19 1.66
C THR A 93 19.18 0.55 2.41
N GLU A 94 19.10 1.77 2.96
CA GLU A 94 17.90 2.24 3.65
C GLU A 94 16.72 2.43 2.69
N ASN A 95 16.96 2.95 1.48
CA ASN A 95 15.95 3.05 0.43
C ASN A 95 15.40 1.67 0.03
N LEU A 96 16.26 0.65 -0.11
CA LEU A 96 15.82 -0.73 -0.38
C LEU A 96 15.02 -1.32 0.80
N ARG A 97 15.35 -0.94 2.03
CA ARG A 97 14.60 -1.35 3.23
C ARG A 97 13.19 -0.73 3.23
N ALA A 98 13.09 0.56 2.92
CA ALA A 98 11.80 1.25 2.77
C ALA A 98 10.96 0.66 1.63
N LEU A 99 11.56 0.40 0.47
CA LEU A 99 10.90 -0.25 -0.67
C LEU A 99 10.39 -1.65 -0.30
N ARG A 100 11.11 -2.42 0.52
CA ARG A 100 10.67 -3.76 0.96
C ARG A 100 9.37 -3.72 1.77
N VAL A 101 9.12 -2.65 2.52
CA VAL A 101 7.87 -2.45 3.28
C VAL A 101 6.69 -2.17 2.34
N LEU A 102 6.93 -1.44 1.25
CA LEU A 102 5.92 -1.12 0.23
C LEU A 102 5.63 -2.30 -0.73
N PHE A 103 6.57 -3.22 -0.89
CA PHE A 103 6.45 -4.37 -1.78
C PHE A 103 5.19 -5.23 -1.59
N PRO A 104 4.82 -5.69 -0.37
CA PRO A 104 3.59 -6.47 -0.16
C PRO A 104 2.31 -5.68 -0.51
N LEU A 105 2.31 -4.37 -0.27
CA LEU A 105 1.20 -3.49 -0.68
C LEU A 105 1.09 -3.45 -2.21
N LEU A 106 2.21 -3.36 -2.90
CA LEU A 106 2.28 -3.36 -4.36
C LEU A 106 1.80 -4.69 -4.97
N ILE A 107 2.15 -5.83 -4.34
CA ILE A 107 1.64 -7.15 -4.74
C ILE A 107 0.12 -7.21 -4.60
N LEU A 108 -0.42 -6.75 -3.47
CA LEU A 108 -1.86 -6.69 -3.25
C LEU A 108 -2.54 -5.82 -4.32
N HIS A 109 -1.92 -4.68 -4.68
CA HIS A 109 -2.42 -3.80 -5.73
C HIS A 109 -2.39 -4.49 -7.10
N PHE A 110 -1.28 -5.12 -7.45
CA PHE A 110 -1.04 -5.73 -8.75
C PHE A 110 -1.87 -7.00 -8.99
N ILE A 111 -2.22 -7.74 -7.94
CA ILE A 111 -3.08 -8.93 -8.06
C ILE A 111 -4.56 -8.55 -7.93
N GLY A 112 -4.89 -7.77 -6.90
CA GLY A 112 -6.28 -7.47 -6.58
C GLY A 112 -6.96 -6.59 -7.62
N TYR A 113 -6.26 -5.57 -8.14
CA TYR A 113 -6.88 -4.62 -9.06
C TYR A 113 -7.18 -5.23 -10.45
N PRO A 114 -6.27 -5.99 -11.10
CA PRO A 114 -6.62 -6.69 -12.33
C PRO A 114 -7.67 -7.77 -12.14
N LEU A 115 -7.67 -8.49 -11.01
CA LEU A 115 -8.72 -9.47 -10.71
C LEU A 115 -10.10 -8.80 -10.63
N TYR A 116 -10.18 -7.66 -9.94
CA TYR A 116 -11.39 -6.83 -9.91
C TYR A 116 -11.81 -6.37 -11.30
N PHE A 117 -10.86 -5.90 -12.11
CA PHE A 117 -11.12 -5.44 -13.47
C PHE A 117 -11.71 -6.56 -14.35
N VAL A 118 -11.10 -7.75 -14.32
CA VAL A 118 -11.60 -8.92 -15.06
C VAL A 118 -12.97 -9.36 -14.56
N ALA A 119 -13.17 -9.44 -13.24
CA ALA A 119 -14.46 -9.79 -12.65
C ALA A 119 -15.57 -8.80 -13.05
N SER A 120 -15.24 -7.49 -13.11
CA SER A 120 -16.17 -6.46 -13.54
C SER A 120 -16.57 -6.62 -15.00
N ILE A 121 -15.63 -6.89 -15.91
CA ILE A 121 -15.92 -7.17 -17.32
C ILE A 121 -16.78 -8.44 -17.47
N ALA A 122 -16.45 -9.51 -16.73
CA ALA A 122 -17.20 -10.75 -16.75
C ALA A 122 -18.67 -10.55 -16.30
N LEU A 123 -18.89 -9.79 -15.22
CA LEU A 123 -20.24 -9.43 -14.79
C LEU A 123 -20.97 -8.60 -15.85
N MET A 124 -20.28 -7.68 -16.54
CA MET A 124 -20.88 -6.91 -17.64
C MET A 124 -21.33 -7.80 -18.80
N TRP A 125 -20.53 -8.81 -19.17
CA TRP A 125 -20.91 -9.77 -20.22
C TRP A 125 -22.12 -10.62 -19.83
N MET A 126 -22.26 -10.93 -18.55
CA MET A 126 -23.40 -11.71 -18.03
C MET A 126 -24.63 -10.84 -17.69
N LYS A 127 -24.56 -9.51 -17.88
CA LYS A 127 -25.65 -8.57 -17.52
C LYS A 127 -26.99 -8.96 -18.13
N GLU A 128 -27.01 -9.36 -19.41
CA GLU A 128 -28.23 -9.75 -20.13
C GLU A 128 -28.89 -11.01 -19.55
N LYS A 129 -28.10 -11.89 -18.90
CA LYS A 129 -28.59 -13.15 -18.30
C LYS A 129 -28.98 -13.00 -16.83
N LEU A 130 -28.31 -12.11 -16.09
CA LEU A 130 -28.47 -11.95 -14.64
C LEU A 130 -29.70 -11.13 -14.25
N GLY A 131 -30.29 -10.35 -15.17
CA GLY A 131 -31.35 -9.41 -14.83
C GLY A 131 -30.83 -8.21 -14.04
N GLU A 132 -31.55 -7.08 -14.09
CA GLU A 132 -31.02 -5.81 -13.59
C GLU A 132 -30.74 -5.79 -12.09
N LEU A 133 -31.60 -6.43 -11.28
CA LEU A 133 -31.47 -6.44 -9.83
C LEU A 133 -30.22 -7.22 -9.37
N MET A 134 -30.05 -8.46 -9.88
CA MET A 134 -28.93 -9.31 -9.46
C MET A 134 -27.59 -8.77 -9.99
N PHE A 135 -27.58 -8.20 -11.19
CA PHE A 135 -26.41 -7.51 -11.71
C PHE A 135 -25.96 -6.36 -10.79
N ARG A 136 -26.90 -5.54 -10.31
CA ARG A 136 -26.61 -4.41 -9.41
C ARG A 136 -26.10 -4.90 -8.04
N ILE A 137 -26.70 -5.94 -7.46
CA ILE A 137 -26.26 -6.51 -6.18
C ILE A 137 -24.84 -7.08 -6.29
N LEU A 138 -24.56 -7.85 -7.33
CA LEU A 138 -23.22 -8.43 -7.56
C LEU A 138 -22.17 -7.35 -7.79
N LEU A 139 -22.50 -6.30 -8.55
CA LEU A 139 -21.60 -5.18 -8.79
C LEU A 139 -21.31 -4.39 -7.51
N SER A 140 -22.32 -4.19 -6.65
CA SER A 140 -22.16 -3.56 -5.34
C SER A 140 -21.34 -4.41 -4.38
N ALA A 141 -21.52 -5.73 -4.38
CA ALA A 141 -20.68 -6.65 -3.60
C ALA A 141 -19.23 -6.69 -4.12
N LEU A 142 -19.04 -6.50 -5.42
CA LEU A 142 -17.73 -6.44 -6.06
C LEU A 142 -17.05 -5.06 -5.90
N TYR A 143 -17.65 -4.10 -5.17
CA TYR A 143 -17.14 -2.73 -5.07
C TYR A 143 -15.79 -2.65 -4.31
N PHE A 144 -14.73 -2.95 -5.05
CA PHE A 144 -13.37 -3.17 -4.61
C PHE A 144 -12.73 -1.97 -3.90
N PRO A 145 -12.95 -0.70 -4.32
CA PRO A 145 -12.26 0.44 -3.69
C PRO A 145 -12.50 0.56 -2.18
N SER A 146 -13.73 0.31 -1.72
CA SER A 146 -14.09 0.41 -0.30
C SER A 146 -13.43 -0.68 0.55
N HIS A 147 -13.46 -1.94 0.08
CA HIS A 147 -12.83 -3.06 0.78
C HIS A 147 -11.30 -2.96 0.75
N TYR A 148 -10.76 -2.42 -0.34
CA TYR A 148 -9.34 -2.29 -0.55
C TYR A 148 -8.67 -1.23 0.33
N CYS A 149 -9.32 -0.09 0.58
CA CYS A 149 -8.82 0.91 1.52
C CYS A 149 -8.68 0.32 2.95
N LEU A 150 -9.62 -0.53 3.35
CA LEU A 150 -9.54 -1.22 4.65
C LEU A 150 -8.45 -2.31 4.66
N LEU A 151 -8.37 -3.11 3.60
CA LEU A 151 -7.34 -4.16 3.51
C LEU A 151 -5.93 -3.58 3.44
N SER A 152 -5.70 -2.53 2.68
CA SER A 152 -4.39 -1.87 2.57
C SER A 152 -3.92 -1.27 3.89
N THR A 153 -4.81 -0.61 4.64
CA THR A 153 -4.50 -0.05 5.97
C THR A 153 -4.22 -1.16 6.98
N LEU A 154 -4.99 -2.26 6.98
CA LEU A 154 -4.74 -3.42 7.83
C LEU A 154 -3.41 -4.12 7.51
N VAL A 155 -3.09 -4.29 6.22
CA VAL A 155 -1.82 -4.90 5.78
C VAL A 155 -0.64 -4.02 6.18
N LEU A 156 -0.72 -2.70 5.96
CA LEU A 156 0.33 -1.77 6.36
C LEU A 156 0.54 -1.80 7.88
N TRP A 157 -0.54 -1.77 8.64
CA TRP A 157 -0.51 -1.88 10.10
C TRP A 157 0.13 -3.19 10.58
N TYR A 158 -0.23 -4.32 9.96
CA TYR A 158 0.38 -5.62 10.27
C TYR A 158 1.88 -5.64 9.99
N ILE A 159 2.31 -5.09 8.84
CA ILE A 159 3.73 -5.02 8.48
C ILE A 159 4.51 -4.15 9.47
N ILE A 160 3.97 -2.98 9.84
CA ILE A 160 4.58 -2.08 10.82
C ILE A 160 4.69 -2.76 12.19
N ARG A 161 3.62 -3.41 12.67
CA ARG A 161 3.64 -4.15 13.94
C ARG A 161 4.63 -5.31 13.92
N LYS A 162 4.69 -6.07 12.82
CA LYS A 162 5.65 -7.16 12.66
C LYS A 162 7.09 -6.65 12.68
N HIS A 163 7.37 -5.55 11.99
CA HIS A 163 8.70 -4.95 11.95
C HIS A 163 9.09 -4.34 13.32
N LYS A 164 8.14 -3.75 14.04
CA LYS A 164 8.35 -3.28 15.42
C LYS A 164 8.62 -4.44 16.38
N LYS A 165 7.86 -5.53 16.29
CA LYS A 165 8.05 -6.74 17.11
C LYS A 165 9.38 -7.44 16.80
N GLN A 166 9.79 -7.51 15.53
CA GLN A 166 11.10 -8.05 15.16
C GLN A 166 12.24 -7.21 15.75
N ARG A 167 12.16 -5.87 15.73
CA ARG A 167 13.16 -4.99 16.36
C ARG A 167 13.22 -5.12 17.88
N GLN A 168 12.12 -5.51 18.54
CA GLN A 168 12.07 -5.72 19.99
C GLN A 168 12.54 -7.12 20.41
N ASN A 169 12.33 -8.13 19.55
CA ASN A 169 12.67 -9.52 19.81
C ASN A 169 14.07 -9.93 19.31
N GLU A 170 14.76 -9.09 18.54
CA GLU A 170 16.19 -9.26 18.30
C GLU A 170 16.92 -8.97 19.63
N PRO A 171 17.57 -9.97 20.26
CA PRO A 171 18.50 -9.66 21.33
C PRO A 171 19.54 -8.72 20.75
N PHE A 172 19.87 -7.65 21.47
CA PHE A 172 20.87 -6.64 21.10
C PHE A 172 22.23 -7.22 20.65
N CYS A 173 22.44 -8.54 20.85
CA CYS A 173 23.65 -9.29 20.52
C CYS A 173 23.56 -10.25 19.31
N SER A 174 22.41 -10.44 18.63
CA SER A 174 22.29 -11.46 17.56
C SER A 174 22.12 -10.93 16.14
N ALA A 175 22.15 -9.61 15.91
CA ALA A 175 22.17 -9.00 14.57
C ALA A 175 23.55 -9.14 13.87
N SER A 176 24.25 -10.26 14.07
CA SER A 176 25.71 -10.30 13.97
C SER A 176 26.30 -11.45 13.15
N GLN A 177 25.54 -12.16 12.32
CA GLN A 177 26.16 -13.23 11.50
C GLN A 177 26.10 -13.00 9.99
N GLY A 178 25.17 -12.18 9.49
CA GLY A 178 25.11 -11.87 8.05
C GLY A 178 25.78 -10.54 7.66
N ASN A 179 25.71 -9.53 8.53
CA ASN A 179 26.12 -8.14 8.23
C ASN A 179 27.36 -7.68 9.03
N ARG A 180 27.76 -8.45 10.06
CA ARG A 180 28.92 -8.15 10.91
C ARG A 180 30.19 -7.90 10.11
N ARG A 181 30.40 -8.62 9.00
CA ARG A 181 31.64 -8.50 8.22
C ARG A 181 31.82 -7.12 7.58
N GLU A 182 30.75 -6.39 7.24
CA GLU A 182 30.90 -5.04 6.68
C GLU A 182 30.90 -3.96 7.77
N ASP A 183 30.04 -4.11 8.80
CA ASP A 183 29.93 -3.14 9.89
C ASP A 183 31.13 -3.23 10.85
N ASP A 184 31.66 -4.42 11.13
CA ASP A 184 32.87 -4.60 11.97
C ASP A 184 34.12 -4.05 11.28
N VAL A 185 34.24 -4.22 9.95
CA VAL A 185 35.33 -3.62 9.16
C VAL A 185 35.23 -2.11 9.18
N TYR A 186 34.02 -1.54 9.14
CA TYR A 186 33.79 -0.09 9.24
C TYR A 186 34.24 0.47 10.60
N PHE A 187 33.85 -0.15 11.72
CA PHE A 187 34.23 0.32 13.05
C PHE A 187 35.70 -0.01 13.41
N GLN A 188 36.27 -1.08 12.87
CA GLN A 188 37.70 -1.38 13.01
C GLN A 188 38.57 -0.33 12.32
N ASN A 189 38.23 0.07 11.10
CA ASN A 189 39.01 1.07 10.36
C ASN A 189 38.99 2.45 11.04
N TYR A 190 37.85 2.80 11.66
CA TYR A 190 37.79 4.02 12.47
C TYR A 190 38.70 3.92 13.70
N ARG A 191 38.74 2.79 14.43
CA ARG A 191 39.64 2.64 15.59
C ARG A 191 41.11 2.74 15.22
N SER A 192 41.51 2.26 14.04
CA SER A 192 42.91 2.36 13.57
C SER A 192 43.32 3.73 13.06
N MET A 193 42.39 4.67 12.87
CA MET A 193 42.73 6.06 12.49
C MET A 193 42.97 6.97 13.70
N TRP A 194 42.56 6.55 14.89
CA TRP A 194 42.69 7.34 16.13
C TRP A 194 43.77 6.80 17.10
N HIS A 195 44.56 5.82 16.64
CA HIS A 195 45.81 5.36 17.24
C HIS A 195 46.95 5.60 16.26
#